data_AF-A0A228IPF1-F1
#
_entry.id   AF-A0A228IPF1-F1
#
_cell.length_a   1.000
_cell.length_b   1.000
_cell.length_c   1.000
_cell.angle_alpha   90.00
_cell.angle_beta   90.00
_cell.angle_gamma   90.00
#
_symmetry.space_group_name_H-M   'P 1'
#
loop_
_entity.id
_entity.type
_entity.pdbx_description
1 polymer ?
#
loop_
_entity_poly.entity_id
_entity_poly.type
_entity_poly.pdbx_seq_one_letter_code
_entity_poly.pdbx_strand_id
1 'polypeptide(L)'
;MDYHSEEQIAARELRVAAYHEAGHKAICERFGGTGDAVVWRNRRRAPDEAAWLGQFRMRVCPQAMHVAWSASGFQVEPLPLNWNVLFGMAGLVAEEILSGDTDDDAEVVTYNLYVRISTGQASKSDLAEMGIRDINDFELDNEVVGEGVRLLREVWATVEREAERLIAAAARE
;
A
#
# COMPACT_ATOMS: atom_id res chain seq x y z
N MET A 1 -17.50 -13.65 21.87
CA MET A 1 -17.56 -13.76 20.40
C MET A 1 -18.25 -12.49 19.96
N ASP A 2 -17.46 -11.48 19.62
CA ASP A 2 -17.99 -10.17 19.26
C ASP A 2 -18.45 -10.27 17.80
N TYR A 3 -19.76 -10.29 17.59
CA TYR A 3 -20.33 -10.37 16.24
C TYR A 3 -20.32 -8.96 15.67
N HIS A 4 -19.33 -8.66 14.81
CA HIS A 4 -19.36 -7.43 14.03
C HIS A 4 -20.53 -7.47 13.04
N SER A 5 -21.30 -6.38 12.97
CA SER A 5 -22.32 -6.22 11.94
C SER A 5 -21.68 -6.11 10.56
N GLU A 6 -22.42 -6.44 9.49
CA GLU A 6 -21.93 -6.22 8.12
C GLU A 6 -21.51 -4.76 7.86
N GLU A 7 -22.17 -3.80 8.51
CA GLU A 7 -21.82 -2.39 8.43
C GLU A 7 -20.48 -2.08 9.10
N GLN A 8 -20.20 -2.69 10.26
CA GLN A 8 -18.91 -2.55 10.95
C GLN A 8 -17.77 -3.19 10.13
N ILE A 9 -18.03 -4.36 9.52
CA ILE A 9 -17.06 -5.02 8.63
C ILE A 9 -16.79 -4.12 7.42
N ALA A 10 -17.84 -3.64 6.75
CA ALA A 10 -17.69 -2.78 5.57
C ALA A 10 -16.99 -1.44 5.90
N ALA A 11 -17.23 -0.86 7.07
CA ALA A 11 -16.53 0.36 7.50
C ALA A 11 -15.04 0.10 7.74
N ARG A 12 -14.70 -1.03 8.35
CA ARG A 12 -13.30 -1.46 8.52
C ARG A 12 -12.63 -1.69 7.18
N GLU A 13 -13.28 -2.40 6.26
CA GLU A 13 -12.76 -2.66 4.91
C GLU A 13 -12.55 -1.38 4.10
N LEU A 14 -13.46 -0.41 4.19
CA LEU A 14 -13.27 0.91 3.56
C LEU A 14 -12.02 1.59 4.12
N ARG A 15 -11.85 1.61 5.44
CA ARG A 15 -10.69 2.23 6.08
C ARG A 15 -9.39 1.54 5.64
N VAL A 16 -9.36 0.20 5.67
CA VAL A 16 -8.21 -0.59 5.23
C VAL A 16 -7.87 -0.31 3.77
N ALA A 17 -8.84 -0.37 2.86
CA ALA A 17 -8.62 -0.08 1.44
C ALA A 17 -8.12 1.35 1.22
N ALA A 18 -8.70 2.34 1.92
CA ALA A 18 -8.27 3.73 1.79
C ALA A 18 -6.82 3.95 2.23
N TYR A 19 -6.40 3.35 3.35
CA TYR A 19 -5.01 3.43 3.82
C TYR A 19 -4.04 2.64 2.94
N HIS A 20 -4.46 1.48 2.44
CA HIS A 20 -3.67 0.69 1.49
C HIS A 20 -3.33 1.52 0.23
N GLU A 21 -4.34 2.11 -0.43
CA GLU A 21 -4.10 2.90 -1.64
C GLU A 21 -3.38 4.23 -1.36
N ALA A 22 -3.61 4.83 -0.19
CA ALA A 22 -2.89 6.02 0.23
C ALA A 22 -1.40 5.73 0.50
N GLY A 23 -1.07 4.54 1.02
CA GLY A 23 0.31 4.08 1.19
C GLY A 23 1.07 4.01 -0.13
N HIS A 24 0.48 3.35 -1.14
CA HIS A 24 1.00 3.31 -2.51
C HIS A 24 1.23 4.71 -3.09
N LYS A 25 0.24 5.59 -2.97
CA LYS A 25 0.35 6.96 -3.46
C LYS A 25 1.49 7.72 -2.79
N ALA A 26 1.56 7.68 -1.45
CA ALA A 26 2.56 8.42 -0.69
C ALA A 26 3.99 7.96 -1.03
N ILE A 27 4.24 6.66 -1.16
CA ILE A 27 5.55 6.14 -1.56
C ILE A 27 5.88 6.48 -3.02
N CYS A 28 4.91 6.35 -3.94
CA CYS A 28 5.10 6.76 -5.33
C CYS A 28 5.49 8.25 -5.44
N GLU A 29 4.78 9.14 -4.75
CA GLU A 29 5.07 10.59 -4.74
C GLU A 29 6.39 10.92 -4.04
N ARG A 30 6.73 10.20 -2.96
CA ARG A 30 8.03 10.34 -2.26
C ARG A 30 9.22 10.04 -3.18
N PHE A 31 9.02 9.18 -4.16
CA PHE A 31 10.01 8.82 -5.19
C PHE A 31 9.86 9.62 -6.49
N GLY A 32 9.10 10.72 -6.48
CA GLY A 32 8.96 11.61 -7.63
C GLY A 32 7.98 11.12 -8.71
N GLY A 33 7.27 10.03 -8.46
CA GLY A 33 6.11 9.62 -9.27
C GLY A 33 4.85 10.42 -8.94
N THR A 34 3.74 10.08 -9.58
CA THR A 34 2.42 10.61 -9.22
C THR A 34 1.31 9.67 -9.68
N GLY A 35 0.15 9.75 -9.05
CA GLY A 35 -1.04 8.97 -9.41
C GLY A 35 -2.24 9.31 -8.55
N ASP A 36 -3.34 8.60 -8.78
CA ASP A 36 -4.57 8.75 -8.00
C ASP A 36 -4.92 7.46 -7.28
N ALA A 37 -5.11 7.53 -5.98
CA ALA A 37 -5.82 6.50 -5.23
C ALA A 37 -7.33 6.66 -5.43
N VAL A 38 -8.02 5.56 -5.62
CA VAL A 38 -9.48 5.48 -5.68
C VAL A 38 -9.97 4.29 -4.86
N VAL A 39 -11.11 4.46 -4.20
CA VAL A 39 -11.83 3.38 -3.50
C VAL A 39 -13.29 3.42 -3.92
N TRP A 40 -13.92 2.27 -4.06
CA TRP A 40 -15.33 2.17 -4.45
C TRP A 40 -15.99 0.92 -3.87
N ARG A 41 -17.31 0.95 -3.75
CA ARG A 41 -18.08 -0.16 -3.18
C ARG A 41 -18.15 -1.36 -4.14
N ASN A 42 -17.87 -2.55 -3.63
CA ASN A 42 -18.05 -3.80 -4.36
C ASN A 42 -19.54 -4.19 -4.41
N ARG A 43 -20.26 -3.72 -5.45
CA ARG A 43 -21.70 -3.96 -5.61
C ARG A 43 -22.05 -5.39 -6.04
N ARG A 44 -21.08 -6.19 -6.46
CA ARG A 44 -21.26 -7.56 -6.95
C ARG A 44 -20.49 -8.57 -6.09
N ARG A 45 -20.26 -8.24 -4.82
CA ARG A 45 -19.46 -9.06 -3.91
C ARG A 45 -20.07 -10.45 -3.74
N ALA A 46 -19.24 -11.48 -3.82
CA ALA A 46 -19.56 -12.77 -3.20
C ALA A 46 -19.50 -12.64 -1.66
N PRO A 47 -20.08 -13.57 -0.88
CA PRO A 47 -20.12 -13.47 0.59
C PRO A 47 -18.74 -13.37 1.27
N ASP A 48 -17.68 -13.85 0.61
CA ASP A 48 -16.29 -13.86 1.05
C ASP A 48 -15.43 -12.74 0.43
N GLU A 49 -16.01 -11.93 -0.46
CA GLU A 49 -15.32 -10.78 -1.05
C GLU A 49 -15.50 -9.51 -0.20
N ALA A 50 -14.45 -8.70 -0.15
CA ALA A 50 -14.49 -7.39 0.51
C ALA A 50 -15.60 -6.49 -0.06
N ALA A 51 -16.27 -5.74 0.82
CA ALA A 51 -17.31 -4.79 0.47
C ALA A 51 -16.77 -3.52 -0.22
N TRP A 52 -15.46 -3.27 -0.12
CA TRP A 52 -14.76 -2.14 -0.73
C TRP A 52 -13.55 -2.62 -1.51
N LEU A 53 -13.34 -2.02 -2.67
CA LEU A 53 -12.16 -2.23 -3.51
C LEU A 53 -11.36 -0.93 -3.57
N GLY A 54 -10.05 -1.08 -3.75
CA GLY A 54 -9.11 0.02 -3.95
C GLY A 54 -8.33 -0.13 -5.24
N GLN A 55 -7.81 0.98 -5.74
CA GLN A 55 -6.76 0.99 -6.75
C GLN A 55 -5.96 2.30 -6.70
N PHE A 56 -4.65 2.19 -6.66
CA PHE A 56 -3.73 3.25 -7.01
C PHE A 56 -3.43 3.22 -8.51
N ARG A 57 -3.70 4.34 -9.19
CA ARG A 57 -3.51 4.53 -10.63
C ARG A 57 -2.30 5.42 -10.85
N MET A 58 -1.14 4.80 -10.99
CA MET A 58 0.10 5.51 -11.31
C MET A 58 -0.02 6.22 -12.67
N ARG A 59 0.20 7.53 -12.68
CA ARG A 59 0.25 8.37 -13.89
C ARG A 59 1.67 8.60 -14.36
N VAL A 60 2.60 8.75 -13.41
CA VAL A 60 4.03 8.93 -13.67
C VAL A 60 4.79 7.93 -12.81
N CYS A 61 5.57 7.08 -13.46
CA CYS A 61 6.45 6.14 -12.80
C CYS A 61 7.69 6.88 -12.23
N PRO A 62 8.05 6.65 -10.94
CA PRO A 62 9.26 7.20 -10.34
C PRO A 62 10.50 7.03 -11.21
N GLN A 63 10.78 5.82 -11.68
CA GLN A 63 11.96 5.53 -12.50
C GLN A 63 11.95 6.31 -13.82
N ALA A 64 10.80 6.38 -14.49
CA ALA A 64 10.67 7.14 -15.75
C ALA A 64 10.91 8.64 -15.52
N MET A 65 10.42 9.18 -14.39
CA MET A 65 10.62 10.58 -14.03
C MET A 65 12.10 10.90 -13.75
N HIS A 66 12.78 10.05 -12.97
CA HIS A 66 14.20 10.19 -12.68
C HIS A 66 15.06 10.18 -13.96
N VAL A 67 14.75 9.28 -14.91
CA VAL A 67 15.41 9.25 -16.22
C VAL A 67 15.19 10.56 -16.98
N ALA A 68 13.95 11.05 -17.06
CA ALA A 68 13.61 12.27 -17.79
C ALA A 68 14.28 13.52 -17.20
N TRP A 69 14.28 13.67 -15.87
CA TRP A 69 14.94 14.78 -15.20
C TRP A 69 16.45 14.76 -15.34
N SER A 70 17.07 13.58 -15.20
CA SER A 70 18.52 13.42 -15.38
C SER A 70 18.93 13.78 -16.81
N ALA A 71 18.18 13.32 -17.82
CA ALA A 71 18.42 13.65 -19.22
C ALA A 71 18.25 15.16 -19.52
N SER A 72 17.46 15.85 -18.71
CA SER A 72 17.23 17.30 -18.83
C SER A 72 18.27 18.13 -18.05
N GLY A 73 19.26 17.50 -17.44
CA GLY A 73 20.34 18.18 -16.71
C GLY A 73 19.99 18.61 -15.28
N PHE A 74 18.84 18.18 -14.74
CA PHE A 74 18.52 18.41 -13.33
C PHE A 74 19.32 17.45 -12.44
N GLN A 75 19.82 17.96 -11.32
CA GLN A 75 20.34 17.11 -10.25
C GLN A 75 19.17 16.53 -9.48
N VAL A 76 18.99 15.20 -9.57
CA VAL A 76 17.98 14.45 -8.85
C VAL A 76 18.65 13.49 -7.88
N GLU A 77 18.08 13.32 -6.70
CA GLU A 77 18.52 12.27 -5.80
C GLU A 77 18.35 10.90 -6.49
N PRO A 78 19.29 9.96 -6.32
CA PRO A 78 19.13 8.63 -6.85
C PRO A 78 17.88 7.96 -6.26
N LEU A 79 17.13 7.26 -7.11
CA LEU A 79 16.06 6.39 -6.66
C LEU A 79 16.66 5.16 -5.97
N PRO A 80 16.12 4.69 -4.82
CA PRO A 80 16.59 3.45 -4.20
C PRO A 80 16.55 2.28 -5.19
N LEU A 81 17.53 1.39 -5.15
CA LEU A 81 17.60 0.26 -6.08
C LEU A 81 16.38 -0.69 -5.95
N ASN A 82 15.82 -0.77 -4.75
CA ASN A 82 14.65 -1.56 -4.35
C ASN A 82 13.34 -0.74 -4.36
N TRP A 83 13.28 0.43 -4.99
CA TRP A 83 12.11 1.32 -4.93
C TRP A 83 10.79 0.64 -5.34
N ASN A 84 10.84 -0.28 -6.30
CA ASN A 84 9.67 -1.03 -6.78
C ASN A 84 9.17 -2.02 -5.73
N VAL A 85 10.06 -2.61 -4.95
CA VAL A 85 9.71 -3.46 -3.80
C VAL A 85 9.07 -2.61 -2.71
N LEU A 86 9.71 -1.48 -2.37
CA LEU A 86 9.19 -0.51 -1.39
C LEU A 86 7.80 0.00 -1.78
N PHE A 87 7.60 0.29 -3.07
CA PHE A 87 6.30 0.67 -3.64
C PHE A 87 5.30 -0.49 -3.56
N GLY A 88 5.64 -1.68 -4.05
CA GLY A 88 4.73 -2.82 -4.10
C GLY A 88 4.21 -3.25 -2.73
N MET A 89 5.02 -3.16 -1.67
CA MET A 89 4.54 -3.49 -0.32
C MET A 89 3.89 -2.32 0.43
N ALA A 90 3.94 -1.09 -0.11
CA ALA A 90 3.54 0.12 0.62
C ALA A 90 2.10 0.06 1.13
N GLY A 91 1.18 -0.47 0.34
CA GLY A 91 -0.20 -0.66 0.77
C GLY A 91 -0.32 -1.61 1.96
N LEU A 92 0.35 -2.77 1.90
CA LEU A 92 0.30 -3.75 2.99
C LEU A 92 0.95 -3.22 4.29
N VAL A 93 2.09 -2.54 4.18
CA VAL A 93 2.76 -1.92 5.34
C VAL A 93 1.91 -0.80 5.93
N ALA A 94 1.23 0.00 5.11
CA ALA A 94 0.32 1.04 5.61
C ALA A 94 -0.85 0.45 6.42
N GLU A 95 -1.34 -0.75 6.06
CA GLU A 95 -2.34 -1.45 6.85
C GLU A 95 -1.79 -1.94 8.21
N GLU A 96 -0.55 -2.43 8.26
CA GLU A 96 0.08 -2.84 9.52
C GLU A 96 0.32 -1.64 10.45
N ILE A 97 0.75 -0.50 9.89
CA ILE A 97 0.89 0.75 10.65
C ILE A 97 -0.48 1.23 11.17
N LEU A 98 -1.53 1.09 10.35
CA LEU A 98 -2.90 1.47 10.72
C LEU A 98 -3.46 0.61 11.86
N SER A 99 -3.17 -0.70 11.87
CA SER A 99 -3.65 -1.58 12.94
C SER A 99 -3.07 -1.17 14.29
N GLY A 100 -1.81 -0.73 14.29
CA GLY A 100 -1.08 -0.32 15.50
C GLY A 100 -0.68 -1.50 16.40
N ASP A 101 -0.88 -2.74 15.94
CA ASP A 101 -0.65 -3.96 16.74
C ASP A 101 0.82 -4.40 16.74
N THR A 102 1.63 -3.85 15.83
CA THR A 102 3.02 -4.28 15.61
C THR A 102 4.05 -3.40 16.30
N ASP A 103 3.66 -2.27 16.90
CA ASP A 103 4.57 -1.20 17.37
C ASP A 103 5.62 -0.80 16.30
N ASP A 104 5.28 -0.94 15.02
CA ASP A 104 6.18 -0.76 13.87
C ASP A 104 7.43 -1.65 13.86
N ASP A 105 7.44 -2.73 14.63
CA ASP A 105 8.56 -3.66 14.66
C ASP A 105 8.72 -4.36 13.29
N ALA A 106 9.88 -4.18 12.68
CA ALA A 106 10.14 -4.67 11.32
C ALA A 106 10.04 -6.19 11.21
N GLU A 107 10.44 -6.96 12.23
CA GLU A 107 10.36 -8.42 12.21
C GLU A 107 8.90 -8.88 12.30
N VAL A 108 8.10 -8.23 13.16
CA VAL A 108 6.66 -8.52 13.29
C VAL A 108 5.91 -8.15 12.02
N VAL A 109 6.17 -6.97 11.46
CA VAL A 109 5.57 -6.53 10.18
C VAL A 109 5.97 -7.51 9.07
N THR A 110 7.24 -7.91 8.98
CA THR A 110 7.71 -8.86 7.96
C THR A 110 7.00 -10.21 8.08
N TYR A 111 6.86 -10.73 9.30
CA TYR A 111 6.13 -11.97 9.53
C TYR A 111 4.65 -11.85 9.13
N ASN A 112 3.99 -10.76 9.49
CA ASN A 112 2.58 -10.52 9.11
C ASN A 112 2.43 -10.44 7.58
N LEU A 113 3.32 -9.72 6.90
CA LEU A 113 3.33 -9.66 5.44
C LEU A 113 3.55 -11.05 4.82
N TYR A 114 4.48 -11.84 5.34
CA TYR A 114 4.70 -13.21 4.88
C TYR A 114 3.43 -14.06 4.99
N VAL A 115 2.73 -14.00 6.13
CA VAL A 115 1.47 -14.74 6.33
C VAL A 115 0.39 -14.27 5.34
N ARG A 116 0.24 -12.96 5.15
CA ARG A 116 -0.75 -12.40 4.21
C ARG A 116 -0.46 -12.78 2.76
N ILE A 117 0.81 -12.76 2.34
CA ILE A 117 1.20 -13.15 0.98
C ILE A 117 0.99 -14.65 0.76
N SER A 118 1.48 -15.50 1.67
CA SER A 118 1.37 -16.97 1.55
C SER A 118 -0.07 -17.48 1.61
N THR A 119 -0.98 -16.71 2.22
CA THR A 119 -2.42 -17.01 2.25
C THR A 119 -3.21 -16.39 1.09
N GLY A 120 -2.54 -15.70 0.16
CA GLY A 120 -3.15 -15.13 -1.04
C GLY A 120 -3.95 -13.84 -0.81
N GLN A 121 -3.70 -13.14 0.30
CA GLN A 121 -4.39 -11.88 0.64
C GLN A 121 -3.75 -10.65 -0.01
N ALA A 122 -2.49 -10.76 -0.47
CA ALA A 122 -1.82 -9.69 -1.22
C ALA A 122 -2.27 -9.64 -2.68
N SER A 123 -2.37 -8.44 -3.25
CA SER A 123 -2.80 -8.27 -4.64
C SER A 123 -1.72 -8.76 -5.62
N LYS A 124 -2.14 -9.28 -6.77
CA LYS A 124 -1.18 -9.74 -7.81
C LYS A 124 -0.30 -8.62 -8.35
N SER A 125 -0.80 -7.38 -8.39
CA SER A 125 -0.02 -6.22 -8.80
C SER A 125 1.07 -5.87 -7.81
N ASP A 126 0.77 -5.88 -6.51
CA ASP A 126 1.75 -5.61 -5.46
C ASP A 126 2.87 -6.64 -5.50
N LEU A 127 2.50 -7.93 -5.59
CA LEU A 127 3.46 -9.03 -5.71
C LEU A 127 4.35 -8.90 -6.94
N ALA A 128 3.77 -8.51 -8.09
CA ALA A 128 4.53 -8.30 -9.31
C ALA A 128 5.57 -7.17 -9.18
N GLU A 129 5.22 -6.06 -8.53
CA GLU A 129 6.13 -4.95 -8.24
C GLU A 129 7.25 -5.38 -7.27
N MET A 130 6.93 -6.22 -6.29
CA MET A 130 7.90 -6.83 -5.37
C MET A 130 8.77 -7.91 -6.03
N GLY A 131 8.46 -8.34 -7.25
CA GLY A 131 9.16 -9.43 -7.94
C GLY A 131 8.76 -10.84 -7.48
N ILE A 132 7.68 -10.97 -6.69
CA ILE A 132 7.16 -12.23 -6.17
C ILE A 132 6.25 -12.87 -7.22
N ARG A 133 6.61 -14.08 -7.68
CA ARG A 133 5.88 -14.83 -8.70
C ARG A 133 5.20 -16.09 -8.18
N ASP A 134 5.71 -16.64 -7.08
CA ASP A 134 5.15 -17.79 -6.39
C ASP A 134 4.97 -17.44 -4.91
N ILE A 135 3.73 -17.47 -4.44
CA ILE A 135 3.40 -17.18 -3.04
C ILE A 135 3.76 -18.34 -2.09
N ASN A 136 4.15 -19.49 -2.63
CA ASN A 136 4.61 -20.64 -1.84
C ASN A 136 6.15 -20.69 -1.71
N ASP A 137 6.87 -19.88 -2.50
CA ASP A 137 8.33 -19.85 -2.57
C ASP A 137 8.81 -18.42 -2.81
N PHE A 138 8.84 -17.63 -1.73
CA PHE A 138 9.30 -16.25 -1.72
C PHE A 138 9.99 -15.93 -0.39
N GLU A 139 10.82 -14.88 -0.42
CA GLU A 139 11.48 -14.35 0.76
C GLU A 139 11.19 -12.86 0.88
N LEU A 140 11.04 -12.40 2.12
CA LEU A 140 11.00 -10.97 2.47
C LEU A 140 12.24 -10.64 3.29
N ASP A 141 12.88 -9.53 2.95
CA ASP A 141 14.03 -9.03 3.69
C ASP A 141 13.54 -8.08 4.80
N ASN A 142 13.84 -8.41 6.05
CA ASN A 142 13.49 -7.60 7.23
C ASN A 142 14.02 -6.16 7.12
N GLU A 143 15.22 -5.97 6.55
CA GLU A 143 15.80 -4.63 6.38
C GLU A 143 14.99 -3.81 5.37
N VAL A 144 14.55 -4.43 4.27
CA VAL A 144 13.72 -3.77 3.26
C VAL A 144 12.35 -3.45 3.82
N VAL A 145 11.71 -4.38 4.55
CA VAL A 145 10.41 -4.12 5.20
C VAL A 145 10.54 -3.01 6.24
N GLY A 146 11.58 -3.03 7.08
CA GLY A 146 11.88 -1.95 8.03
C GLY A 146 12.11 -0.60 7.36
N GLU A 147 12.76 -0.58 6.19
CA GLU A 147 12.86 0.62 5.35
C GLU A 147 11.48 1.11 4.89
N GLY A 148 10.61 0.21 4.43
CA GLY A 148 9.24 0.53 4.05
C GLY A 148 8.43 1.14 5.19
N VAL A 149 8.51 0.55 6.39
CA VAL A 149 7.87 1.06 7.61
C VAL A 149 8.36 2.48 7.92
N ARG A 150 9.68 2.69 7.95
CA ARG A 150 10.28 4.00 8.22
C ARG A 150 9.83 5.04 7.19
N LEU A 151 9.89 4.73 5.91
CA LEU A 151 9.50 5.64 4.83
C LEU A 151 8.03 6.04 4.95
N LEU A 152 7.14 5.09 5.20
CA LEU A 152 5.71 5.38 5.41
C LEU A 152 5.48 6.23 6.66
N ARG A 153 6.22 5.98 7.74
CA ARG A 153 6.15 6.82 8.95
C ARG A 153 6.58 8.26 8.70
N GLU A 154 7.63 8.48 7.92
CA GLU A 154 8.07 9.83 7.52
C GLU A 154 6.98 10.60 6.75
N VAL A 155 6.15 9.90 5.97
CA VAL A 155 5.07 10.50 5.18
C VAL A 155 3.67 10.21 5.72
N TRP A 156 3.55 9.73 6.96
CA TRP A 156 2.29 9.18 7.49
C TRP A 156 1.15 10.20 7.49
N ALA A 157 1.43 11.45 7.85
CA ALA A 157 0.43 12.52 7.82
C ALA A 157 -0.14 12.76 6.40
N THR A 158 0.61 12.43 5.35
CA THR A 158 0.12 12.46 3.96
C THR A 158 -0.74 11.24 3.65
N VAL A 159 -0.36 10.05 4.13
CA VAL A 159 -1.17 8.83 4.04
C VAL A 159 -2.53 9.04 4.71
N GLU A 160 -2.54 9.51 5.96
CA GLU A 160 -3.78 9.77 6.72
C GLU A 160 -4.68 10.78 6.00
N ARG A 161 -4.11 11.89 5.56
CA ARG A 161 -4.88 12.94 4.85
C ARG A 161 -5.51 12.40 3.57
N GLU A 162 -4.77 11.60 2.80
CA GLU A 162 -5.31 11.01 1.57
C GLU A 162 -6.36 9.93 1.88
N ALA A 163 -6.12 9.06 2.85
CA ALA A 163 -7.07 8.03 3.25
C ALA A 163 -8.39 8.64 3.74
N GLU A 164 -8.34 9.68 4.58
CA GLU A 164 -9.55 10.38 5.05
C GLU A 164 -10.28 11.10 3.90
N ARG A 165 -9.53 11.63 2.91
CA ARG A 165 -10.13 12.17 1.67
C ARG A 165 -10.89 11.09 0.90
N LEU A 166 -10.33 9.89 0.78
CA LEU A 166 -10.93 8.73 0.10
C LEU A 166 -12.19 8.25 0.83
N ILE A 167 -12.11 8.09 2.15
CA ILE A 167 -13.25 7.70 2.99
C ILE A 167 -14.39 8.71 2.88
N ALA A 168 -14.07 10.01 2.97
CA ALA A 168 -15.07 11.07 2.83
C ALA A 168 -15.69 11.13 1.43
N ALA A 169 -14.94 10.77 0.38
CA ALA A 169 -15.46 10.66 -0.98
C ALA A 169 -16.41 9.46 -1.13
N ALA A 170 -16.02 8.31 -0.59
CA ALA A 170 -16.83 7.09 -0.57
C ALA A 170 -18.17 7.27 0.16
N ALA A 171 -18.20 8.06 1.23
CA ALA A 171 -19.44 8.37 1.96
C ALA A 171 -20.45 9.23 1.16
N ARG A 172 -20.06 9.77 0.00
CA ARG A 172 -20.90 10.58 -0.89
C ARG A 172 -21.45 9.81 -2.10
N GLU A 173 -21.06 8.55 -2.28
CA GLU A 173 -21.53 7.66 -3.37
C GLU A 173 -22.82 6.91 -3.03
#